data_AF-A0A4Y2RND6-F1
#
_entry.id   AF-A0A4Y2RND6-F1
#
_cell.length_a   1.000
_cell.length_b   1.000
_cell.length_c   1.000
_cell.angle_alpha   90.00
_cell.angle_beta   90.00
_cell.angle_gamma   90.00
#
_symmetry.space_group_name_H-M   'P 1'
#
loop_
_entity.id
_entity.type
_entity.pdbx_description
1 polymer ?
#
loop_
_entity_poly.entity_id
_entity_poly.type
_entity_poly.pdbx_seq_one_letter_code
_entity_poly.pdbx_strand_id
1 'polypeptide(L)'
;MSLNQEDNSIHIAARKFSRKYIQIPPILENDGIKYTPLGKANAFKYSLENSFQTNPEPYDDLHTAEVNREIRRYFDNPKPSSNIKLSSPQKILSFLKKINPRKTTGPDGIPN
;
A
#
# COMPACT_ATOMS: atom_id res chain seq x y z
N MET A 1 7.48 43.91 -12.49
CA MET A 1 8.51 42.93 -12.09
C MET A 1 8.30 41.68 -12.90
N SER A 2 9.28 41.29 -13.72
CA SER A 2 9.21 40.04 -14.49
C SER A 2 9.48 38.87 -13.53
N LEU A 3 8.55 37.92 -13.45
CA LEU A 3 8.70 36.73 -12.61
C LEU A 3 9.40 35.66 -13.46
N ASN A 4 10.70 35.47 -13.22
CA ASN A 4 11.51 34.49 -13.95
C ASN A 4 11.08 33.07 -13.54
N GLN A 5 10.55 32.29 -14.49
CA GLN A 5 9.93 30.99 -14.22
C GLN A 5 10.98 29.89 -13.94
N GLU A 6 12.21 30.07 -14.40
CA GLU A 6 13.30 29.08 -14.27
C GLU A 6 13.91 29.05 -12.86
N ASP A 7 13.81 30.13 -12.09
CA ASP A 7 14.54 30.28 -10.83
C ASP A 7 13.79 29.67 -9.61
N ASN A 8 12.66 28.99 -9.83
CA ASN A 8 11.81 28.39 -8.78
C ASN A 8 11.41 29.37 -7.64
N SER A 9 11.57 30.68 -7.86
CA SER A 9 11.45 31.72 -6.83
C SER A 9 10.07 31.77 -6.20
N ILE A 10 9.03 31.63 -7.03
CA ILE A 10 7.63 31.57 -6.60
C ILE A 10 7.38 30.34 -5.72
N HIS A 11 7.90 29.16 -6.10
CA HIS A 11 7.76 27.94 -5.30
C HIS A 11 8.47 28.07 -3.94
N ILE A 12 9.67 28.67 -3.91
CA ILE A 12 10.39 28.91 -2.65
C ILE A 12 9.64 29.92 -1.76
N ALA A 13 9.14 31.02 -2.33
CA ALA A 13 8.36 32.01 -1.60
C ALA A 13 7.06 31.40 -1.04
N ALA A 14 6.27 30.71 -1.87
CA ALA A 14 5.05 30.03 -1.45
C ALA A 14 5.33 28.98 -0.36
N ARG A 15 6.41 28.20 -0.48
CA ARG A 15 6.83 27.22 0.53
C ARG A 15 7.17 27.86 1.87
N LYS A 16 7.77 29.06 1.89
CA LYS A 16 8.07 29.80 3.13
C LYS A 16 6.81 30.26 3.86
N PHE A 17 5.77 30.68 3.13
CA PHE A 17 4.51 31.14 3.73
C PHE A 17 3.51 30.00 4.01
N SER A 18 3.61 28.88 3.29
CA SER A 18 2.68 27.74 3.40
C SER A 18 3.05 26.76 4.51
N ARG A 19 4.33 26.64 4.87
CA ARG A 19 4.76 25.66 5.88
C ARG A 19 4.45 26.18 7.29
N LYS A 20 3.44 25.58 7.93
CA LYS A 20 3.51 25.38 9.38
C LYS A 20 4.84 24.68 9.66
N TYR A 21 5.67 25.23 10.53
CA TYR A 21 6.91 24.58 10.93
C TYR A 21 6.55 23.25 11.60
N ILE A 22 6.64 22.16 10.83
CA ILE A 22 6.45 20.82 11.36
C ILE A 22 7.78 20.45 11.99
N GLN A 23 7.82 20.42 13.32
CA GLN A 23 8.95 19.89 14.06
C GLN A 23 9.04 18.39 13.74
N ILE A 24 9.98 18.03 12.88
CA ILE A 24 10.27 16.62 12.60
C ILE A 24 10.88 16.04 13.87
N PRO A 25 10.28 14.97 14.45
CA PRO A 25 10.80 14.36 15.67
C PRO A 25 12.23 13.86 15.44
N PRO A 26 13.01 13.67 16.52
CA PRO A 26 14.31 13.03 16.44
C PRO A 26 14.19 11.62 15.83
N ILE A 27 15.20 11.22 15.07
CA ILE A 27 15.22 9.91 14.38
C ILE A 27 16.21 9.02 15.11
N LEU A 28 15.82 7.79 15.43
CA LEU A 28 16.72 6.79 15.98
C LEU A 28 17.45 6.07 14.85
N GLU A 29 18.78 6.06 14.91
CA GLU A 29 19.67 5.31 14.01
C GLU A 29 20.56 4.36 14.85
N ASN A 30 21.31 3.46 14.20
CA ASN A 30 22.15 2.46 14.86
C ASN A 30 23.19 3.05 15.81
N ASP A 31 23.69 4.26 15.54
CA ASP A 31 24.67 4.97 16.36
C ASP A 31 24.03 6.00 17.32
N GLY A 32 22.69 6.04 17.40
CA GLY A 32 21.94 6.85 18.36
C GLY A 32 20.89 7.78 17.75
N ILE A 33 20.35 8.68 18.58
CA ILE A 33 19.26 9.58 18.19
C ILE A 33 19.80 10.84 17.50
N LYS A 34 19.27 11.15 16.31
CA LYS A 34 19.60 12.32 15.49
C LYS A 34 18.61 13.46 15.71
N TYR A 35 19.12 14.56 16.24
CA TYR A 35 18.33 15.78 16.51
C TYR A 35 18.50 16.85 15.43
N THR A 36 19.70 16.95 14.84
CA THR A 36 20.02 17.99 13.86
C THR A 36 19.35 17.70 12.51
N PRO A 37 18.97 18.74 11.73
CA PRO A 37 18.41 18.55 10.40
C PRO A 37 19.33 17.72 9.48
N LEU A 38 20.64 17.97 9.53
CA LEU A 38 21.64 17.23 8.76
C LEU A 38 21.71 15.76 9.19
N GLY A 39 21.78 15.50 10.50
CA GLY A 39 21.80 14.13 11.04
C GLY A 39 20.55 13.36 10.63
N LYS A 40 19.37 14.00 10.67
CA LYS A 40 18.12 13.40 10.22
C LYS A 40 18.10 13.10 8.72
N ALA A 41 18.62 14.01 7.89
CA ALA A 41 18.68 13.80 6.45
C ALA A 41 19.60 12.62 6.09
N ASN A 42 20.74 12.51 6.77
CA ASN A 42 21.67 11.39 6.58
C ASN A 42 21.06 10.06 7.03
N ALA A 43 20.40 10.03 8.19
CA ALA A 43 19.71 8.82 8.68
C ALA A 43 18.63 8.35 7.70
N PHE A 44 17.82 9.28 7.16
CA PHE A 44 16.85 8.95 6.13
C PHE A 44 17.51 8.43 4.85
N LYS A 45 18.57 9.08 4.37
CA LYS A 45 19.31 8.66 3.18
C LYS A 45 19.80 7.22 3.33
N TYR A 46 20.46 6.90 4.44
CA TYR A 46 21.00 5.57 4.70
C TYR A 46 19.89 4.51 4.80
N SER A 47 18.80 4.82 5.52
CA SER A 47 17.64 3.94 5.65
C SER A 47 17.00 3.61 4.30
N LEU A 48 16.86 4.61 3.42
CA LEU A 48 16.36 4.41 2.06
C LEU A 48 17.34 3.59 1.22
N GLU A 49 18.64 3.93 1.26
CA GLU A 49 19.67 3.19 0.52
C GLU A 49 19.69 1.71 0.89
N ASN A 50 19.53 1.37 2.17
CA ASN A 50 19.44 -0.03 2.61
C ASN A 50 18.12 -0.71 2.23
N SER A 51 16.99 0.01 2.25
CA SER A 51 15.67 -0.58 1.94
C SER A 51 15.50 -0.90 0.46
N PHE A 52 16.18 -0.17 -0.42
CA PHE A 52 16.10 -0.33 -1.88
C PHE A 52 17.31 -1.04 -2.49
N GLN A 53 18.08 -1.78 -1.68
CA GLN A 53 19.14 -2.64 -2.22
C GLN A 53 18.52 -3.76 -3.04
N THR A 54 19.19 -4.12 -4.13
CA THR A 54 18.85 -5.33 -4.88
C THR A 54 19.00 -6.52 -3.96
N ASN A 55 18.04 -7.45 -3.99
CA ASN A 55 18.13 -8.67 -3.20
C ASN A 55 19.46 -9.37 -3.53
N PRO A 56 20.38 -9.54 -2.55
CA PRO A 56 21.68 -10.14 -2.81
C PRO A 56 21.58 -11.65 -3.03
N GLU A 57 20.49 -12.28 -2.58
CA GLU A 57 20.23 -13.69 -2.83
C GLU A 57 19.98 -13.92 -4.33
N PRO A 58 20.69 -14.87 -4.95
CA PRO A 58 20.42 -15.24 -6.33
C PRO A 58 18.97 -15.72 -6.45
N TYR A 59 18.31 -15.36 -7.55
CA TYR A 59 17.00 -15.90 -7.84
C TYR A 59 17.10 -17.43 -7.97
N ASP A 60 16.18 -18.14 -7.32
CA ASP A 60 16.04 -19.57 -7.54
C ASP A 60 15.33 -19.76 -8.89
N ASP A 61 16.14 -19.94 -9.94
CA ASP A 61 15.66 -20.15 -11.31
C ASP A 61 14.82 -21.42 -11.43
N LEU A 62 15.09 -22.44 -10.63
CA LEU A 62 14.33 -23.69 -10.62
C LEU A 62 12.93 -23.44 -10.03
N HIS A 63 12.86 -22.74 -8.90
CA HIS A 63 11.59 -22.34 -8.29
C HIS A 63 10.79 -21.43 -9.23
N THR A 64 11.46 -20.46 -9.86
CA THR A 64 10.84 -19.57 -10.84
C THR A 64 10.26 -20.34 -12.03
N ALA A 65 11.00 -21.32 -12.56
CA ALA A 65 10.53 -22.17 -13.64
C ALA A 65 9.35 -23.07 -13.22
N GLU A 66 9.36 -23.60 -11.99
CA GLU A 66 8.27 -24.37 -11.41
C GLU A 66 6.99 -23.55 -11.27
N VAL A 67 7.07 -22.37 -10.67
CA VAL A 67 5.92 -21.45 -10.51
C VAL A 67 5.34 -21.10 -11.88
N ASN A 68 6.19 -20.72 -12.84
CA ASN A 68 5.77 -20.38 -14.20
C ASN A 68 5.15 -21.58 -14.94
N ARG A 69 5.59 -22.80 -14.65
CA ARG A 69 4.99 -24.02 -15.21
C ARG A 69 3.60 -24.27 -14.61
N GLU A 70 3.44 -24.11 -13.29
CA GLU A 70 2.16 -24.33 -12.62
C GLU A 70 1.11 -23.29 -13.02
N ILE A 71 1.50 -22.02 -13.16
CA ILE A 71 0.64 -20.95 -13.67
C ILE A 71 0.14 -21.29 -15.08
N ARG A 72 1.04 -21.67 -15.99
CA ARG A 72 0.66 -22.09 -17.35
C ARG A 72 -0.30 -23.27 -17.32
N ARG A 73 0.01 -24.31 -16.53
CA ARG A 73 -0.85 -25.48 -16.36
C ARG A 73 -2.26 -25.12 -15.89
N TYR A 74 -2.40 -24.16 -14.98
CA TYR A 74 -3.70 -23.67 -14.51
C TYR A 74 -4.52 -23.01 -15.62
N PHE A 75 -3.89 -22.17 -16.44
CA PHE A 75 -4.56 -21.50 -17.57
C PHE A 75 -4.86 -22.45 -18.73
N ASP A 76 -3.97 -23.39 -19.01
CA ASP A 76 -4.10 -24.37 -20.10
C ASP A 76 -5.13 -25.46 -19.77
N ASN A 77 -5.35 -25.73 -18.47
CA ASN A 77 -6.36 -26.67 -17.98
C ASN A 77 -7.36 -25.94 -17.10
N PRO A 78 -8.19 -25.04 -17.67
CA PRO A 78 -9.24 -24.40 -16.90
C PRO A 78 -10.10 -25.53 -16.36
N LYS A 79 -10.13 -25.69 -15.03
CA LYS A 79 -11.05 -26.64 -14.39
C LYS A 79 -12.41 -26.37 -15.00
N PRO A 80 -13.17 -27.40 -15.43
CA PRO A 80 -14.55 -27.20 -15.84
C PRO A 80 -15.17 -26.41 -14.71
N SER A 81 -15.60 -25.17 -15.03
CA SER A 81 -16.10 -24.23 -14.04
C SER A 81 -16.97 -25.04 -13.11
N SER A 82 -16.63 -25.09 -11.82
CA SER A 82 -17.56 -25.67 -10.85
C SER A 82 -18.92 -25.06 -11.22
N ASN A 83 -19.96 -25.90 -11.31
CA ASN A 83 -21.31 -25.51 -11.72
C ASN A 83 -21.95 -24.52 -10.71
N ILE A 84 -21.18 -23.55 -10.23
CA ILE A 84 -21.56 -22.38 -9.49
C ILE A 84 -22.43 -21.59 -10.44
N LYS A 85 -23.71 -21.87 -10.34
CA LYS A 85 -24.75 -21.09 -11.00
C LYS A 85 -24.55 -19.63 -10.63
N LEU A 86 -24.17 -18.81 -11.62
CA LEU A 86 -24.09 -17.36 -11.46
C LEU A 86 -25.40 -16.87 -10.85
N SER A 87 -25.29 -16.09 -9.77
CA SER A 87 -26.47 -15.50 -9.14
C SER A 87 -26.91 -14.29 -9.95
N SER A 88 -28.20 -14.15 -10.21
CA SER A 88 -28.71 -12.94 -10.87
C SER A 88 -28.73 -11.77 -9.89
N PRO A 89 -28.58 -10.52 -10.36
CA PRO A 89 -28.73 -9.33 -9.52
C PRO A 89 -30.03 -9.34 -8.71
N GLN A 90 -31.13 -9.82 -9.29
CA GLN A 90 -32.43 -9.94 -8.64
C GLN A 90 -32.42 -10.97 -7.51
N LYS A 91 -31.69 -12.07 -7.67
CA LYS A 91 -31.50 -13.08 -6.62
C LYS A 91 -30.66 -12.52 -5.47
N ILE A 92 -29.62 -11.76 -5.77
CA ILE A 92 -28.83 -11.06 -4.74
C ILE A 92 -29.70 -10.06 -3.99
N LEU A 93 -30.46 -9.22 -4.70
CA LEU A 93 -31.36 -8.23 -4.09
C LEU A 93 -32.47 -8.87 -3.25
N SER A 94 -33.02 -10.02 -3.67
CA SER A 94 -34.04 -10.71 -2.88
C SER A 94 -33.45 -11.34 -1.60
N PHE A 95 -32.21 -11.84 -1.64
CA PHE A 95 -31.48 -12.23 -0.43
C PHE A 95 -31.20 -11.03 0.49
N LEU A 96 -30.72 -9.92 -0.06
CA LEU A 96 -30.43 -8.70 0.70
C LEU A 96 -31.68 -8.08 1.35
N LYS A 97 -32.86 -8.24 0.73
CA LYS A 97 -34.15 -7.84 1.32
C LYS A 97 -34.64 -8.83 2.38
N LYS A 98 -34.27 -10.11 2.28
CA LYS A 98 -34.61 -11.17 3.26
C LYS A 98 -33.75 -11.09 4.52
N ILE A 99 -32.48 -10.74 4.39
CA ILE A 99 -31.66 -10.37 5.55
C ILE A 99 -32.19 -9.05 6.09
N ASN A 100 -32.64 -9.05 7.33
CA ASN A 100 -33.36 -7.92 7.90
C ASN A 100 -32.34 -6.85 8.32
N PRO A 101 -32.37 -5.61 7.79
CA PRO A 101 -31.34 -4.59 8.05
C PRO A 101 -31.30 -4.07 9.51
N ARG A 102 -32.22 -4.53 10.38
CA ARG A 102 -32.29 -4.13 11.79
C ARG A 102 -32.00 -5.25 12.79
N LYS A 103 -31.81 -6.51 12.36
CA LYS A 103 -31.82 -7.66 13.29
C LYS A 103 -31.00 -8.87 12.83
N THR A 104 -29.69 -8.73 12.65
CA THR A 104 -28.84 -9.89 12.96
C THR A 104 -28.43 -9.76 14.40
N THR A 105 -29.35 -10.17 15.26
CA THR A 105 -29.06 -10.52 16.64
C THR A 105 -27.99 -11.60 16.66
N GLY A 106 -26.98 -11.44 17.51
CA GLY A 106 -25.95 -12.46 17.71
C GLY A 106 -26.54 -13.77 18.26
N PRO A 107 -25.72 -14.82 18.46
CA PRO A 107 -26.18 -16.06 19.10
C PRO A 107 -26.75 -15.84 20.52
N ASP A 108 -26.49 -14.67 21.10
CA ASP A 108 -26.94 -14.20 22.41
C ASP A 108 -28.36 -13.59 22.42
N GLY A 109 -29.03 -13.44 21.28
CA GLY A 109 -30.42 -12.98 21.27
C GLY A 109 -30.60 -11.45 21.38
N ILE A 110 -29.52 -10.67 21.43
CA ILE A 110 -29.58 -9.21 21.54
C ILE A 110 -29.55 -8.54 20.14
N PRO A 111 -30.59 -7.78 19.74
CA PRO A 111 -30.50 -6.92 18.57
C PRO A 111 -29.61 -5.70 18.86
N ASN A 112 -28.86 -5.21 17.85
CA ASN A 112 -28.18 -3.91 17.93
C ASN A 112 -29.17 -2.77 18.25
#